data_AF-A0A4V3TV74-F1
#
_entry.id   AF-A0A4V3TV74-F1
#
_cell.length_a   1.000
_cell.length_b   1.000
_cell.length_c   1.000
_cell.angle_alpha   90.00
_cell.angle_beta   90.00
_cell.angle_gamma   90.00
#
_symmetry.space_group_name_H-M   'P 1'
#
loop_
_entity.id
_entity.type
_entity.pdbx_description
1 polymer ?
#
loop_
_entity_poly.entity_id
_entity_poly.type
_entity_poly.pdbx_seq_one_letter_code
_entity_poly.pdbx_strand_id
1 'polypeptide(L)' 'MRKTSTEANKKWQAKNPKYSNYLKKRSDCRNFLKKWANQDDLDEMRKLIRERDFAIQNGTALNVTVKKQE' A
#
# COMPACT_ATOMS: atom_id res chain seq x y z
N MET A 1 -13.83 -29.69 -6.30
CA MET A 1 -13.22 -28.63 -7.14
C MET A 1 -13.86 -27.29 -6.76
N ARG A 2 -13.16 -26.36 -6.08
CA ARG A 2 -13.74 -25.05 -5.73
C ARG A 2 -13.98 -24.28 -7.02
N LYS A 3 -15.24 -23.99 -7.35
CA LYS A 3 -15.64 -23.20 -8.53
C LYS A 3 -14.80 -21.93 -8.54
N THR A 4 -13.94 -21.83 -9.54
CA THR A 4 -13.07 -20.68 -9.71
C THR A 4 -13.99 -19.54 -10.12
N SER A 5 -14.24 -18.59 -9.21
CA SER A 5 -15.07 -17.39 -9.42
C SER A 5 -14.47 -16.43 -10.45
N THR A 6 -13.81 -16.96 -11.47
CA THR A 6 -12.90 -16.27 -12.36
C THR A 6 -13.64 -15.29 -13.25
N GLU A 7 -14.77 -15.68 -13.82
CA GLU A 7 -15.53 -14.80 -14.73
C GLU A 7 -16.29 -13.71 -13.97
N ALA A 8 -16.90 -14.05 -12.84
CA ALA A 8 -17.57 -13.08 -11.99
C ALA A 8 -16.57 -12.07 -11.40
N ASN A 9 -15.41 -12.54 -10.93
CA ASN A 9 -14.34 -11.67 -10.45
C ASN A 9 -13.77 -10.82 -11.59
N LYS A 10 -13.54 -11.39 -12.79
CA LYS A 10 -13.09 -10.63 -13.97
C LYS A 10 -14.07 -9.51 -14.32
N LYS A 11 -15.38 -9.81 -14.37
CA LYS A 11 -16.42 -8.81 -14.63
C LYS A 11 -16.46 -7.71 -13.57
N TRP A 12 -16.33 -8.06 -12.30
CA TRP A 12 -16.30 -7.07 -11.21
C TRP A 12 -15.02 -6.22 -11.23
N GLN A 13 -13.87 -6.83 -11.52
CA GLN A 13 -12.59 -6.13 -11.66
C GLN A 13 -12.60 -5.15 -12.84
N ALA A 14 -13.19 -5.55 -13.97
CA ALA A 14 -13.35 -4.69 -15.14
C ALA A 14 -14.23 -3.47 -14.83
N LYS A 15 -15.29 -3.65 -14.02
CA LYS A 15 -16.16 -2.54 -13.57
C LYS A 15 -15.52 -1.65 -12.51
N ASN A 16 -14.57 -2.17 -11.73
CA ASN A 16 -13.95 -1.46 -10.60
C ASN A 16 -12.41 -1.47 -10.66
N PRO A 17 -11.79 -0.91 -11.72
CA PRO A 17 -10.36 -1.07 -11.96
C PRO A 17 -9.50 -0.44 -10.84
N LYS A 18 -9.89 0.74 -10.33
CA LYS A 18 -9.16 1.45 -9.26
C LYS A 18 -9.14 0.64 -7.96
N TYR A 19 -10.32 0.18 -7.51
CA TYR A 19 -10.45 -0.57 -6.27
C TYR A 19 -9.82 -1.97 -6.40
N SER A 20 -9.95 -2.62 -7.57
CA SER A 20 -9.25 -3.87 -7.83
C SER A 20 -7.73 -3.71 -7.76
N ASN A 21 -7.17 -2.65 -8.34
CA ASN A 21 -5.74 -2.38 -8.26
C ASN A 21 -5.31 -2.11 -6.81
N TYR A 22 -6.08 -1.35 -6.05
CA TYR A 22 -5.84 -1.14 -4.61
C TYR A 22 -5.76 -2.47 -3.84
N LEU A 23 -6.70 -3.40 -4.07
CA LEU A 23 -6.69 -4.71 -3.41
C LEU A 23 -5.46 -5.56 -3.78
N LYS A 24 -5.05 -5.53 -5.05
CA LYS A 24 -3.83 -6.22 -5.52
C LYS A 24 -2.60 -5.67 -4.79
N LYS A 25 -2.37 -4.36 -4.87
CA LYS A 25 -1.23 -3.69 -4.22
C LYS A 25 -1.19 -3.94 -2.71
N ARG A 26 -2.35 -3.89 -2.04
CA ARG A 26 -2.47 -4.21 -0.61
C ARG A 26 -2.07 -5.64 -0.30
N SER A 27 -2.48 -6.60 -1.12
CA SER A 27 -2.18 -8.03 -0.93
C SER A 27 -0.70 -8.32 -1.17
N ASP A 28 -0.14 -7.72 -2.22
CA ASP A 28 1.28 -7.85 -2.57
C ASP A 28 2.17 -7.27 -1.47
N CYS A 29 1.88 -6.05 -1.01
CA CYS A 29 2.59 -5.40 0.09
C CYS A 29 2.54 -6.23 1.38
N ARG A 30 1.36 -6.76 1.73
CA ARG A 30 1.23 -7.65 2.90
C ARG A 30 2.13 -8.89 2.78
N ASN A 31 2.16 -9.52 1.61
CA ASN A 31 2.98 -10.71 1.40
C ASN A 31 4.47 -10.38 1.44
N PHE A 32 4.87 -9.25 0.85
CA PHE A 32 6.25 -8.76 0.91
C PHE A 32 6.71 -8.57 2.36
N LEU A 33 5.96 -7.78 3.14
CA LEU A 33 6.27 -7.51 4.55
C LEU A 33 6.31 -8.77 5.42
N LYS A 34 5.54 -9.80 5.09
CA LYS A 34 5.48 -11.03 5.88
C LYS A 34 6.54 -12.07 5.55
N LYS A 35 7.03 -12.10 4.30
CA LYS A 35 7.80 -13.25 3.79
C LYS A 35 9.15 -12.87 3.20
N TRP A 36 9.33 -11.63 2.76
CA TRP A 36 10.46 -11.23 1.93
C TRP A 36 11.23 -10.04 2.49
N ALA A 37 10.56 -9.12 3.19
CA ALA A 37 11.18 -7.92 3.72
C ALA A 37 12.32 -8.24 4.68
N ASN A 38 13.47 -7.60 4.44
CA ASN A 38 14.61 -7.61 5.36
C ASN A 38 14.47 -6.48 6.41
N GLN A 39 15.45 -6.37 7.31
CA GLN A 39 15.39 -5.36 8.37
C GLN A 39 15.37 -3.92 7.84
N ASP A 40 16.19 -3.63 6.82
CA ASP A 40 16.25 -2.29 6.21
C ASP A 40 14.93 -1.93 5.52
N ASP A 41 14.32 -2.88 4.80
CA ASP A 41 13.01 -2.73 4.18
C ASP A 41 11.95 -2.40 5.23
N LEU A 42 11.96 -3.11 6.38
CA LEU A 42 11.00 -2.85 7.45
C LEU A 42 11.17 -1.45 8.04
N ASP A 43 12.41 -0.98 8.16
CA ASP A 43 12.70 0.35 8.69
C ASP A 43 12.32 1.46 7.71
N GLU A 44 12.53 1.26 6.40
CA GLU A 44 12.02 2.15 5.36
C GLU A 44 10.48 2.20 5.36
N MET A 45 9.83 1.04 5.39
CA MET A 45 8.36 0.96 5.37
C MET A 45 7.73 1.64 6.58
N ARG A 46 8.36 1.55 7.77
CA ARG A 46 7.93 2.30 8.96
C ARG A 46 8.01 3.81 8.74
N LYS A 47 9.04 4.33 8.07
CA LYS A 47 9.16 5.77 7.74
C LYS A 47 8.05 6.21 6.79
N LEU A 48 7.82 5.45 5.72
CA LEU A 48 6.76 5.72 4.74
C LEU A 48 5.36 5.72 5.39
N ILE A 49 5.10 4.79 6.32
CA ILE A 49 3.84 4.75 7.07
C ILE A 49 3.67 6.02 7.91
N ARG A 50 4.72 6.45 8.64
CA ARG A 50 4.67 7.68 9.44
C ARG A 50 4.39 8.91 8.59
N GLU A 51 5.08 9.04 7.45
CA GLU A 51 4.85 10.14 6.50
C GLU A 51 3.41 10.15 5.98
N ARG A 52 2.87 8.97 5.66
CA ARG A 52 1.50 8.83 5.18
C ARG A 52 0.48 9.17 6.26
N ASP A 53 0.66 8.66 7.48
CA ASP A 53 -0.22 8.93 8.62
C ASP A 53 -0.21 10.42 8.96
N PHE A 54 0.97 11.04 8.99
CA PHE A 54 1.12 12.47 9.16
C PHE A 54 0.36 13.24 8.07
N ALA A 55 0.49 12.85 6.80
CA ALA A 55 -0.24 13.48 5.70
C ALA A 55 -1.77 13.30 5.79
N ILE A 56 -2.25 12.17 6.32
CA ILE A 56 -3.69 11.92 6.54
C ILE A 56 -4.21 12.77 7.71
N GLN A 57 -3.48 12.79 8.83
CA GLN A 57 -3.88 13.49 10.05
C GLN A 57 -3.88 15.01 9.89
N ASN A 58 -2.87 15.56 9.20
CA ASN A 58 -2.73 17.01 9.02
C ASN A 58 -3.48 17.55 7.81
N GLY A 59 -4.16 16.68 7.05
CA GLY A 59 -5.15 17.09 6.05
C GLY A 59 -4.67 18.12 5.04
N THR A 60 -3.41 18.09 4.58
CA THR A 60 -2.96 18.87 3.40
C THR A 60 -1.54 18.52 2.94
N ALA A 61 -1.28 18.85 1.67
CA ALA A 61 -0.13 18.48 0.85
C ALA A 61 1.24 18.74 1.49
N LEU A 62 2.18 17.84 1.15
CA LEU A 62 3.59 17.82 1.53
C LEU A 62 4.22 19.21 1.63
N ASN A 63 4.45 19.65 2.87
CA ASN A 63 5.52 20.57 3.26
C ASN A 63 6.27 19.93 4.42
N VAL A 64 6.94 18.80 4.18
CA VAL A 64 7.92 18.28 5.14
C VAL A 64 9.29 18.80 4.71
N THR A 65 9.55 20.04 5.12
CA THR A 65 10.90 20.58 5.17
C THR A 65 11.66 19.77 6.21
N VAL A 66 12.43 18.77 5.77
CA VAL A 66 13.47 18.19 6.63
C VAL A 66 14.58 19.23 6.75
N LYS A 67 14.42 20.14 7.72
CA LYS A 67 15.56 20.84 8.32
C LYS A 67 16.39 19.80 9.05
N LYS A 68 17.51 19.41 8.47
CA LYS A 68 18.68 18.88 9.18
C LYS A 68 19.76 19.93 8.98
N GLN A 69 19.73 21.01 9.78
CA GLN A 69 20.52 21.20 11.00
C GLN A 69 21.98 20.80 10.82
N GLU A 70 22.82 21.82 11.00
CA GLU A 70 24.28 21.94 10.88
C GLU A 70 25.06 20.85 11.64
#